data_AF-A0A4R6CQS0-F1
#
_entry.id   AF-A0A4R6CQS0-F1
#
_cell.length_a   1.000
_cell.length_b   1.000
_cell.length_c   1.000
_cell.angle_alpha   90.00
_cell.angle_beta   90.00
_cell.angle_gamma   90.00
#
_symmetry.space_group_name_H-M   'P 1'
#
loop_
_entity.id
_entity.type
_entity.pdbx_description
1 polymer ?
#
loop_
_entity_poly.entity_id
_entity_poly.type
_entity_poly.pdbx_seq_one_letter_code
_entity_poly.pdbx_strand_id
1 'polypeptide(L)'
;MSKVIPTSRFKKQYKKVKRNSHWNKVFNGKVPFEGDNRSPWDYVIDCFLNDEEIPEYFYEHPITLTKQQRQEIKNRFNDSLNLEIEGLDLHFDGHNGDHLLIYVRTSKKIIYLTRIGTHSDIF
;
A
#
# COMPACT_ATOMS: atom_id res chain seq x y z
N MET A 1 0.24 -16.71 0.94
CA MET A 1 0.75 -15.58 1.72
C MET A 1 1.80 -14.83 0.92
N SER A 2 1.57 -13.54 0.69
CA SER A 2 2.56 -12.65 0.06
C SER A 2 3.59 -12.14 1.05
N LYS A 3 4.79 -11.84 0.55
CA LYS A 3 5.84 -11.18 1.31
C LYS A 3 5.69 -9.66 1.16
N VAL A 4 5.47 -8.96 2.26
CA VAL A 4 5.40 -7.49 2.29
C VAL A 4 6.78 -6.89 2.54
N ILE A 5 7.27 -6.05 1.62
CA ILE A 5 8.60 -5.43 1.69
C ILE A 5 8.49 -3.91 1.62
N PRO A 6 8.74 -3.18 2.72
CA PRO A 6 8.77 -1.72 2.68
C PRO A 6 10.06 -1.18 2.06
N THR A 7 9.91 -0.24 1.13
CA THR A 7 11.06 0.51 0.58
C THR A 7 11.65 1.49 1.58
N SER A 8 12.89 1.95 1.36
CA SER A 8 13.53 2.95 2.22
C SER A 8 12.76 4.29 2.25
N ARG A 9 12.16 4.68 1.12
CA ARG A 9 11.31 5.89 1.04
C ARG A 9 10.05 5.73 1.88
N PHE A 10 9.34 4.62 1.68
CA PHE A 10 8.17 4.27 2.49
C PHE A 10 8.49 4.30 3.99
N LYS A 11 9.57 3.65 4.44
CA LYS A 11 9.95 3.62 5.87
C LYS A 11 10.11 5.02 6.47
N LYS A 12 10.64 5.98 5.71
CA LYS A 12 10.78 7.37 6.17
C LYS A 12 9.42 8.06 6.27
N GLN A 13 8.55 7.89 5.27
CA GLN A 13 7.21 8.47 5.28
C GLN A 13 6.34 7.85 6.38
N TYR A 14 6.37 6.52 6.52
CA TYR A 14 5.66 5.77 7.57
C TYR A 14 5.95 6.33 8.97
N LYS A 15 7.23 6.58 9.28
CA LYS A 15 7.62 7.19 10.57
C LYS A 15 7.02 8.59 10.78
N LYS A 16 6.85 9.37 9.71
CA LYS A 16 6.23 10.71 9.79
C LYS A 16 4.73 10.59 10.01
N VAL A 17 4.04 9.81 9.17
CA VAL A 17 2.58 9.69 9.24
C VAL A 17 2.11 9.04 10.55
N LYS A 18 2.85 8.06 11.09
CA LYS A 18 2.54 7.44 12.39
C LYS A 18 2.53 8.44 13.56
N ARG A 19 3.26 9.56 13.43
CA ARG A 19 3.32 10.62 14.45
C ARG A 19 2.33 11.76 14.18
N ASN A 20 1.65 11.74 13.03
CA ASN A 20 0.70 12.76 12.65
C ASN A 20 -0.69 12.38 13.19
N SER A 21 -1.30 13.26 13.98
CA SER A 21 -2.63 13.05 14.56
C SER A 21 -3.73 12.89 13.50
N HIS A 22 -3.58 13.46 12.31
CA HIS A 22 -4.54 13.30 11.21
C HIS A 22 -4.67 11.83 10.76
N TRP A 23 -3.59 11.06 10.89
CA TRP A 23 -3.56 9.63 10.55
C TRP A 23 -4.09 8.73 11.67
N ASN A 24 -4.53 9.29 12.79
CA ASN A 24 -4.95 8.49 13.94
C ASN A 24 -6.08 7.51 13.60
N LYS A 25 -7.02 7.92 12.73
CA LYS A 25 -8.11 7.04 12.27
C LYS A 25 -7.60 5.82 11.50
N VAL A 26 -6.50 5.97 10.75
CA VAL A 26 -5.91 4.89 9.95
C VAL A 26 -5.20 3.85 10.82
N PHE A 27 -4.48 4.30 11.85
CA PHE A 27 -3.64 3.41 12.67
C PHE A 27 -4.31 2.92 13.95
N ASN A 28 -5.28 3.65 14.50
CA ASN A 28 -5.91 3.34 15.77
C ASN A 28 -7.45 3.37 15.71
N GLY A 29 -8.02 3.76 14.56
CA GLY A 29 -9.46 3.66 14.33
C GLY A 29 -9.89 2.22 14.06
N LYS A 30 -11.10 2.08 13.51
CA LYS A 30 -11.65 0.80 13.09
C LYS A 30 -12.15 0.90 11.67
N VAL A 31 -12.01 -0.17 10.92
CA VAL A 31 -12.70 -0.32 9.63
C VAL A 31 -14.22 -0.27 9.80
N PRO A 32 -14.98 0.18 8.80
CA PRO A 32 -16.44 0.28 8.88
C PRO A 32 -17.15 -1.06 8.65
N PHE A 33 -16.46 -2.19 8.79
CA PHE A 33 -17.01 -3.53 8.54
C PHE A 33 -17.58 -4.11 9.83
N GLU A 34 -18.80 -4.63 9.78
CA GLU A 34 -19.49 -5.17 10.95
C GLU A 34 -18.70 -6.31 11.59
N GLY A 35 -18.52 -6.25 12.91
CA GLY A 35 -17.79 -7.26 13.68
C GLY A 35 -16.25 -7.19 13.59
N ASP A 36 -15.69 -6.31 12.76
CA ASP A 36 -14.24 -6.14 12.65
C ASP A 36 -13.74 -4.96 13.49
N ASN A 37 -12.69 -5.22 14.28
CA ASN A 37 -12.11 -4.24 15.20
C ASN A 37 -10.70 -3.79 14.80
N ARG A 38 -10.19 -4.27 13.66
CA ARG A 38 -8.87 -3.89 13.16
C ARG A 38 -8.87 -2.44 12.69
N SER A 39 -7.71 -1.78 12.80
CA SER A 39 -7.51 -0.49 12.17
C SER A 39 -7.50 -0.64 10.64
N PRO A 40 -7.84 0.41 9.88
CA PRO A 40 -7.66 0.41 8.42
C PRO A 40 -6.28 -0.07 7.97
N TRP A 41 -5.23 0.35 8.68
CA TRP A 41 -3.87 -0.10 8.43
C TRP A 41 -3.73 -1.62 8.65
N ASP A 42 -4.13 -2.13 9.81
CA ASP A 42 -3.96 -3.54 10.15
C ASP A 42 -4.78 -4.44 9.22
N TYR A 43 -6.00 -4.02 8.86
CA TYR A 43 -6.86 -4.75 7.93
C TYR A 43 -6.19 -4.92 6.56
N VAL A 44 -5.69 -3.83 5.97
CA VAL A 44 -5.02 -3.88 4.65
C VAL A 44 -3.75 -4.73 4.70
N ILE A 45 -2.96 -4.63 5.77
CA ILE A 45 -1.74 -5.45 5.92
C ILE A 45 -2.10 -6.94 6.07
N ASP A 46 -3.15 -7.27 6.82
CA ASP A 46 -3.62 -8.65 6.93
C ASP A 46 -4.07 -9.19 5.57
N CYS A 47 -4.81 -8.40 4.77
CA CYS A 47 -5.21 -8.83 3.43
C CYS A 47 -3.98 -9.11 2.55
N PHE A 48 -2.95 -8.26 2.61
CA PHE A 48 -1.69 -8.50 1.90
C PHE A 48 -0.98 -9.77 2.36
N LEU A 49 -0.93 -10.04 3.66
CA LEU A 49 -0.25 -11.22 4.19
C LEU A 49 -1.01 -12.51 3.84
N ASN A 50 -2.35 -12.45 3.80
CA ASN A 50 -3.20 -13.61 3.55
C ASN A 50 -3.58 -13.82 2.07
N ASP A 51 -3.12 -12.94 1.17
CA ASP A 51 -3.55 -12.92 -0.25
C ASP A 51 -5.07 -12.75 -0.42
N GLU A 52 -5.69 -11.97 0.47
CA GLU A 52 -7.13 -11.65 0.40
C GLU A 52 -7.37 -10.43 -0.48
N GLU A 53 -8.58 -10.37 -1.05
CA GLU A 53 -9.04 -9.22 -1.82
C GLU A 53 -9.20 -7.99 -0.91
N ILE A 54 -8.76 -6.83 -1.41
CA ILE A 54 -8.94 -5.56 -0.72
C ILE A 54 -10.37 -5.07 -0.97
N PRO A 55 -11.18 -4.84 0.08
CA PRO A 55 -12.55 -4.38 -0.09
C PRO A 55 -12.67 -3.06 -0.86
N GLU A 56 -13.77 -2.91 -1.61
CA GLU A 56 -14.07 -1.70 -2.40
C GLU A 56 -14.01 -0.41 -1.59
N TYR A 57 -14.28 -0.47 -0.28
CA TYR A 57 -14.13 0.64 0.65
C TYR A 57 -12.77 1.34 0.52
N PHE A 58 -11.67 0.58 0.39
CA PHE A 58 -10.33 1.15 0.29
C PHE A 58 -10.00 1.73 -1.08
N TYR A 59 -10.91 1.60 -2.04
CA TYR A 59 -10.77 2.14 -3.39
C TYR A 59 -9.41 1.82 -4.05
N GLU A 60 -9.01 0.55 -3.97
CA GLU A 60 -7.82 0.07 -4.66
C GLU A 60 -7.97 0.21 -6.16
N HIS A 61 -7.01 0.86 -6.82
CA HIS A 61 -7.03 1.01 -8.27
C HIS A 61 -5.62 1.06 -8.88
N PRO A 62 -5.49 0.68 -10.16
CA PRO A 62 -4.19 0.66 -10.83
C PRO A 62 -3.68 2.08 -11.08
N ILE A 63 -2.37 2.26 -10.91
CA ILE A 63 -1.66 3.48 -11.28
C ILE A 63 -0.55 3.22 -12.30
N THR A 64 -0.20 4.25 -13.05
CA THR A 64 0.90 4.16 -14.00
C THR A 64 2.24 4.38 -13.29
N LEU A 65 2.98 3.30 -13.05
CA LEU A 65 4.38 3.38 -12.62
C LEU A 65 5.25 4.01 -13.71
N THR A 66 6.15 4.91 -13.33
CA THR A 66 7.14 5.47 -14.25
C THR A 66 8.11 4.39 -14.73
N LYS A 67 8.74 4.60 -15.89
CA LYS A 67 9.75 3.66 -16.43
C LYS A 67 10.86 3.39 -15.42
N GLN A 68 11.31 4.43 -14.72
CA GLN A 68 12.33 4.31 -13.67
C GLN A 68 11.85 3.43 -12.51
N GLN A 69 10.65 3.67 -11.97
CA GLN A 69 10.10 2.86 -10.87
C GLN A 69 9.96 1.39 -11.28
N ARG A 70 9.45 1.12 -12.49
CA ARG A 70 9.35 -0.24 -13.02
C ARG A 70 10.72 -0.90 -13.09
N GLN A 71 11.73 -0.19 -13.58
CA GLN A 71 13.09 -0.73 -13.68
C GLN A 71 13.73 -0.98 -12.31
N GLU A 72 13.58 -0.06 -11.36
CA GLU A 72 14.09 -0.22 -9.99
C GLU A 72 13.54 -1.46 -9.30
N ILE A 73 12.25 -1.78 -9.53
CA ILE A 73 11.63 -2.98 -8.99
C ILE A 73 12.13 -4.22 -9.73
N LYS A 74 12.14 -4.20 -11.07
CA LYS A 74 12.67 -5.32 -11.87
C LYS A 74 14.13 -5.65 -11.52
N ASN A 75 14.97 -4.65 -11.30
CA ASN A 75 16.38 -4.84 -10.90
C ASN A 75 16.56 -5.53 -9.55
N ARG A 76 15.55 -5.54 -8.68
CA ARG A 76 15.59 -6.31 -7.41
C ARG A 76 15.42 -7.80 -7.64
N PHE A 77 15.00 -8.21 -8.83
CA PHE A 77 14.89 -9.59 -9.24
C PHE A 77 15.98 -9.85 -10.27
N ASN A 78 16.87 -10.80 -9.97
CA ASN A 78 17.97 -11.20 -10.86
C ASN A 78 17.51 -11.80 -12.21
N ASP A 79 16.20 -11.92 -12.43
CA ASP A 79 15.59 -12.49 -13.62
C ASP A 79 14.35 -11.67 -14.01
N SER A 80 14.57 -10.65 -14.84
CA SER A 80 13.62 -9.59 -15.18
C SER A 80 12.73 -9.92 -16.38
N LEU A 81 12.98 -11.05 -17.04
CA LEU A 81 12.37 -11.39 -18.33
C LEU A 81 10.87 -11.71 -18.23
N ASN A 82 10.38 -12.21 -17.10
CA ASN A 82 8.97 -12.60 -16.90
C ASN A 82 8.33 -12.04 -15.62
N LEU A 83 8.89 -10.97 -15.04
CA LEU A 83 8.29 -10.35 -13.86
C LEU A 83 7.16 -9.40 -14.27
N GLU A 84 5.93 -9.81 -14.03
CA GLU A 84 4.76 -8.94 -14.08
C GLU A 84 4.70 -8.10 -12.79
N ILE A 85 4.51 -6.80 -12.98
CA ILE A 85 4.39 -5.82 -11.90
C ILE A 85 3.22 -4.89 -12.15
N GLU A 86 2.45 -4.65 -11.11
CA GLU A 86 1.31 -3.75 -11.10
C GLU A 86 1.51 -2.70 -10.00
N GLY A 87 1.42 -1.43 -10.37
CA GLY A 87 1.41 -0.33 -9.40
C GLY A 87 -0.02 -0.06 -8.99
N LEU A 88 -0.26 0.04 -7.68
CA LEU A 88 -1.58 0.20 -7.10
C LEU A 88 -1.55 1.35 -6.11
N ASP A 89 -2.68 2.06 -6.04
CA ASP A 89 -3.03 3.04 -5.03
C ASP A 89 -4.25 2.54 -4.27
N LEU A 90 -4.33 2.83 -2.97
CA LEU A 90 -5.51 2.63 -2.15
C LEU A 90 -5.62 3.74 -1.10
N HIS A 91 -6.83 4.01 -0.67
CA HIS A 91 -7.22 5.03 0.30
C HIS A 91 -7.68 4.36 1.60
N PHE A 92 -6.97 4.57 2.71
CA PHE A 92 -7.30 3.95 4.00
C PHE A 92 -8.63 4.41 4.58
N ASP A 93 -9.08 5.60 4.21
CA ASP A 93 -10.24 6.29 4.79
C ASP A 93 -11.40 6.46 3.80
N GLY A 94 -11.46 5.63 2.76
CA GLY A 94 -12.56 5.60 1.78
C GLY A 94 -12.19 6.24 0.44
N HIS A 95 -13.07 6.09 -0.56
CA HIS A 95 -12.88 6.63 -1.93
C HIS A 95 -12.49 8.12 -2.01
N ASN A 96 -13.03 8.96 -1.10
CA ASN A 96 -12.72 10.39 -1.01
C ASN A 96 -11.69 10.72 0.08
N GLY A 97 -11.03 9.69 0.61
CA GLY A 97 -10.07 9.78 1.70
C GLY A 97 -8.74 10.36 1.24
N ASP A 98 -8.00 10.97 2.17
CA ASP A 98 -6.72 11.63 1.91
C ASP A 98 -5.55 10.88 2.56
N HIS A 99 -5.72 9.60 2.89
CA HIS A 99 -4.65 8.79 3.49
C HIS A 99 -4.33 7.61 2.57
N LEU A 100 -3.28 7.73 1.78
CA LEU A 100 -3.03 6.81 0.67
C LEU A 100 -1.85 5.89 0.94
N LEU A 101 -1.90 4.72 0.31
CA LEU A 101 -0.80 3.78 0.20
C LEU A 101 -0.54 3.46 -1.27
N ILE A 102 0.65 3.83 -1.75
CA ILE A 102 1.15 3.41 -3.06
C ILE A 102 2.01 2.18 -2.88
N TYR A 103 1.68 1.11 -3.58
CA TYR A 103 2.41 -0.14 -3.51
C TYR A 103 2.53 -0.82 -4.87
N VAL A 104 3.39 -1.84 -4.95
CA VAL A 104 3.56 -2.65 -6.17
C VAL A 104 3.33 -4.10 -5.84
N ARG A 105 2.38 -4.72 -6.55
CA ARG A 105 2.13 -6.16 -6.54
C ARG A 105 2.93 -6.81 -7.66
N THR A 106 3.46 -8.01 -7.39
CA THR A 106 4.29 -8.76 -8.35
C THR A 106 3.78 -10.17 -8.50
N SER A 107 3.99 -10.79 -9.67
CA SER A 107 3.62 -12.20 -9.91
C SER A 107 4.36 -13.20 -9.00
N LYS A 108 5.40 -12.77 -8.29
CA LYS A 108 6.17 -13.58 -7.33
C LYS A 108 5.65 -13.50 -5.89
N LYS A 109 4.40 -13.08 -5.68
CA LYS A 109 3.78 -12.90 -4.35
C LYS A 109 4.60 -11.98 -3.43
N ILE A 110 5.15 -10.91 -4.00
CA ILE A 110 5.83 -9.85 -3.24
C ILE A 110 5.06 -8.56 -3.44
N ILE A 111 4.75 -7.90 -2.32
CA ILE A 111 4.12 -6.58 -2.27
C ILE A 111 5.15 -5.59 -1.76
N TYR A 112 5.53 -4.63 -2.59
CA TYR A 112 6.44 -3.54 -2.20
C TYR A 112 5.65 -2.33 -1.73
N LEU A 113 5.79 -1.95 -0.47
CA LEU A 113 5.23 -0.68 0.01
C LEU A 113 6.15 0.46 -0.44
N THR A 114 5.67 1.32 -1.33
CA THR A 114 6.52 2.32 -2.01
C THR A 114 6.37 3.71 -1.42
N ARG A 115 5.13 4.17 -1.17
CA ARG A 115 4.83 5.47 -0.57
C ARG A 115 3.60 5.39 0.32
N ILE A 116 3.57 6.25 1.32
CA ILE A 116 2.42 6.50 2.19
C ILE A 116 2.40 7.99 2.51
N GLY A 117 1.22 8.59 2.54
CA GLY A 117 1.08 10.05 2.64
C GLY A 117 -0.30 10.50 2.17
N THR A 118 -0.54 11.81 2.26
CA THR A 118 -1.70 12.44 1.65
C THR A 118 -1.55 12.56 0.14
N HIS A 119 -2.59 12.99 -0.57
CA HIS A 119 -2.48 13.26 -2.01
C HIS A 119 -1.34 14.25 -2.27
N SER A 120 -1.27 15.34 -1.49
CA SER A 120 -0.23 16.36 -1.60
C SER A 120 1.18 15.90 -1.21
N ASP A 121 1.31 14.89 -0.35
CA ASP A 121 2.60 14.27 -0.05
C ASP A 121 3.09 13.36 -1.20
N ILE A 122 2.15 12.87 -2.02
CA ILE A 122 2.40 11.83 -3.02
C ILE A 122 2.49 12.40 -4.43
N PHE A 123 1.54 13.21 -4.86
CA PHE A 123 1.44 13.76 -6.21
C PHE A 123 1.73 15.27 -6.20
#